data_AF-A0A2S0KSG8-F1
#
_entry.id   AF-A0A2S0KSG8-F1
#
_cell.length_a   1.000
_cell.length_b   1.000
_cell.length_c   1.000
_cell.angle_alpha   90.00
_cell.angle_beta   90.00
_cell.angle_gamma   90.00
#
_symmetry.space_group_name_H-M   'P 1'
#
loop_
_entity.id
_entity.type
_entity.pdbx_description
1 polymer ?
#
loop_
_entity_poly.entity_id
_entity_poly.type
_entity_poly.pdbx_seq_one_letter_code
_entity_poly.pdbx_strand_id
1 'polypeptide(L)'
;MLPERGDFSFFPTCILPIRRRAGRQRKCRFFRIFRPWSASFSNSKSEYRKYLKIKWIYYRKFRYKLLAINGLYGNVCTVNGGGTDAAPDKPVNSQTMEANMTNTIETAKGLTFGTELEYTNISRERAARAIHTVVGGTVRYTGGSYDEWTVVAPDGRHWKAISDGSLTDRATSAEVVTPILKWDDLETLQAVVRALRHAGAKTPDCTSQHVHIGIADFNARQIANIARIFYKQEELILKAAGTLERRLQHYTRRTDRAFIERLERAKPTTREALNEAWFGYRNPTPSHYDGARYRDINLNNVWRMGTVEFRLFNGTTHAGEVKAHIQLCLAIAAKAKTAACASTKNQRPYNPASAKYDLRVFLLRLGLIGREFKNTRMHLMKRMPGSSAWKNGRPEGR
;
A
#
# COMPACT_ATOMS: atom_id res chain seq x y z
N MET A 1 -17.88 39.23 43.04
CA MET A 1 -17.02 40.41 42.79
C MET A 1 -16.38 40.26 41.42
N LEU A 2 -16.91 40.99 40.45
CA LEU A 2 -16.27 41.31 39.17
C LEU A 2 -15.24 42.43 39.39
N PRO A 3 -14.32 42.66 38.43
CA PRO A 3 -14.51 43.74 37.45
C PRO A 3 -14.25 43.24 36.02
N GLU A 4 -15.16 43.45 35.06
CA GLU A 4 -15.44 44.66 34.25
C GLU A 4 -14.68 44.70 32.92
N ARG A 5 -15.43 45.07 31.87
CA ARG A 5 -15.11 45.11 30.45
C ARG A 5 -14.74 46.55 30.02
N GLY A 6 -14.06 46.66 28.88
CA GLY A 6 -14.08 47.82 27.96
C GLY A 6 -13.17 47.50 26.76
N ASP A 7 -13.69 47.12 25.59
CA ASP A 7 -14.33 47.90 24.50
C ASP A 7 -13.33 48.57 23.51
N PHE A 8 -13.49 48.20 22.22
CA PHE A 8 -13.37 48.95 20.93
C PHE A 8 -12.21 49.99 20.75
N SER A 9 -11.58 50.28 19.59
CA SER A 9 -11.76 50.04 18.15
C SER A 9 -10.62 50.76 17.37
N PHE A 10 -10.30 50.24 16.16
CA PHE A 10 -9.89 50.96 14.93
C PHE A 10 -8.49 51.58 14.68
N PHE A 11 -8.08 51.42 13.40
CA PHE A 11 -6.88 51.85 12.66
C PHE A 11 -6.66 53.37 12.56
N PRO A 12 -5.47 53.80 12.08
CA PRO A 12 -5.47 54.55 10.82
C PRO A 12 -4.42 54.13 9.78
N THR A 13 -4.85 54.31 8.54
CA THR A 13 -4.19 54.29 7.23
C THR A 13 -3.03 55.29 7.07
N CYS A 14 -2.07 54.95 6.20
CA CYS A 14 -1.34 55.93 5.38
C CYS A 14 -1.22 55.45 3.92
N ILE A 15 -1.31 56.42 3.02
CA ILE A 15 -1.74 56.37 1.63
C ILE A 15 -0.66 57.01 0.73
N LEU A 16 -0.30 56.31 -0.37
CA LEU A 16 0.19 56.80 -1.71
C LEU A 16 1.60 57.44 -1.84
N PRO A 17 2.26 57.45 -3.06
CA PRO A 17 1.62 57.50 -4.38
C PRO A 17 2.12 56.60 -5.53
N ILE A 18 1.25 56.63 -6.54
CA ILE A 18 1.21 55.98 -7.85
C ILE A 18 2.23 56.58 -8.84
N ARG A 19 2.86 55.73 -9.66
CA ARG A 19 3.09 56.01 -11.09
C ARG A 19 2.80 54.78 -11.96
N ARG A 20 1.90 54.98 -12.92
CA ARG A 20 1.37 53.99 -13.88
C ARG A 20 2.38 53.67 -15.00
N ARG A 21 2.40 52.42 -15.47
CA ARG A 21 2.48 52.07 -16.90
C ARG A 21 1.75 50.74 -17.16
N ALA A 22 1.13 50.67 -18.33
CA ALA A 22 -0.02 49.85 -18.68
C ALA A 22 0.35 48.44 -19.19
N GLY A 23 -0.60 47.48 -19.10
CA GLY A 23 -0.59 46.28 -19.95
C GLY A 23 -1.22 45.00 -19.39
N ARG A 24 -2.48 44.73 -19.80
CA ARG A 24 -3.20 43.44 -19.82
C ARG A 24 -3.61 42.76 -18.50
N GLN A 25 -4.86 43.01 -18.09
CA GLN A 25 -5.63 42.13 -17.20
C GLN A 25 -6.09 40.86 -17.94
N ARG A 26 -5.81 39.68 -17.38
CA ARG A 26 -6.59 38.46 -17.64
C ARG A 26 -7.54 38.23 -16.46
N LYS A 27 -8.85 38.21 -16.75
CA LYS A 27 -9.93 37.92 -15.80
C LYS A 27 -9.78 36.49 -15.25
N CYS A 28 -9.58 36.34 -13.94
CA CYS A 28 -9.82 35.08 -13.24
C CYS A 28 -11.33 34.96 -12.99
N ARG A 29 -12.01 34.03 -13.68
CA ARG A 29 -13.36 33.60 -13.33
C ARG A 29 -13.28 32.43 -12.36
N PHE A 30 -13.93 32.59 -11.22
CA PHE A 30 -14.35 31.53 -10.30
C PHE A 30 -15.09 30.43 -11.07
N PHE A 31 -14.64 29.17 -10.97
CA PHE A 31 -15.42 28.02 -11.39
C PHE A 31 -16.20 27.46 -10.20
N ARG A 32 -17.50 27.78 -10.20
CA ARG A 32 -18.56 27.11 -9.44
C ARG A 32 -18.93 25.85 -10.24
N ILE A 33 -18.70 24.65 -9.71
CA ILE A 33 -19.12 23.41 -10.39
C ILE A 33 -20.51 23.01 -9.89
N PHE A 34 -21.43 22.94 -10.84
CA PHE A 34 -22.85 22.64 -10.71
C PHE A 34 -23.14 21.15 -10.47
N ARG A 35 -24.34 20.93 -9.93
CA ARG A 35 -25.14 19.70 -9.80
C ARG A 35 -25.41 18.99 -11.15
N PRO A 36 -25.84 17.71 -11.13
CA PRO A 36 -25.92 16.84 -12.32
C PRO A 36 -27.14 17.18 -13.19
N TRP A 37 -26.97 17.10 -14.52
CA TRP A 37 -28.07 17.17 -15.47
C TRP A 37 -28.18 15.83 -16.21
N SER A 38 -29.32 15.18 -16.01
CA SER A 38 -29.90 14.18 -16.88
C SER A 38 -30.41 14.87 -18.15
N ALA A 39 -29.95 14.46 -19.33
CA ALA A 39 -30.60 14.83 -20.58
C ALA A 39 -30.41 13.73 -21.64
N SER A 40 -31.53 13.39 -22.27
CA SER A 40 -31.76 12.39 -23.30
C SER A 40 -30.91 12.61 -24.55
N PHE A 41 -30.41 11.52 -25.14
CA PHE A 41 -29.64 11.55 -26.38
C PHE A 41 -30.53 11.89 -27.59
N SER A 42 -30.21 12.98 -28.29
CA SER A 42 -30.67 13.19 -29.67
C SER A 42 -29.64 12.62 -30.65
N ASN A 43 -30.13 11.80 -31.57
CA ASN A 43 -29.34 10.95 -32.44
C ASN A 43 -28.74 11.77 -33.62
N SER A 44 -27.59 12.41 -33.41
CA SER A 44 -26.84 13.03 -34.53
C SER A 44 -25.51 12.31 -34.79
N LYS A 45 -25.31 11.85 -36.03
CA LYS A 45 -24.08 11.19 -36.52
C LYS A 45 -22.81 12.03 -36.27
N SER A 46 -22.95 13.34 -36.07
CA SER A 46 -21.87 14.30 -35.78
C SER A 46 -21.29 14.13 -34.37
N GLU A 47 -22.14 13.97 -33.36
CA GLU A 47 -21.67 13.80 -31.97
C GLU A 47 -21.06 12.42 -31.73
N TYR A 48 -21.61 11.37 -32.36
CA TYR A 48 -21.02 10.03 -32.30
C TYR A 48 -19.61 9.99 -32.94
N ARG A 49 -19.40 10.72 -34.04
CA ARG A 49 -18.06 10.87 -34.65
C ARG A 49 -17.08 11.62 -33.75
N LYS A 50 -17.54 12.67 -33.02
CA LYS A 50 -16.70 13.36 -32.02
C LYS A 50 -16.34 12.43 -30.85
N TYR A 51 -17.29 11.66 -30.35
CA TYR A 51 -17.05 10.66 -29.30
C TYR A 51 -16.05 9.57 -29.75
N LEU A 52 -16.21 9.03 -30.97
CA LEU A 52 -15.27 8.06 -31.56
C LEU A 52 -13.87 8.66 -31.77
N LYS A 53 -13.77 9.93 -32.17
CA LYS A 53 -12.48 10.61 -32.36
C LYS A 53 -11.76 10.83 -31.02
N ILE A 54 -12.48 11.19 -29.96
CA ILE A 54 -11.92 11.31 -28.60
C ILE A 54 -11.51 9.93 -28.06
N LYS A 55 -12.35 8.91 -28.24
CA LYS A 55 -12.05 7.53 -27.87
C LYS A 55 -10.82 7.01 -28.61
N TRP A 56 -10.68 7.31 -29.91
CA TRP A 56 -9.52 6.94 -30.74
C TRP A 56 -8.24 7.68 -30.33
N ILE A 57 -8.30 8.97 -29.99
CA ILE A 57 -7.15 9.73 -29.47
C ILE A 57 -6.68 9.16 -28.12
N TYR A 58 -7.62 8.79 -27.25
CA TYR A 58 -7.31 8.11 -25.98
C TYR A 58 -6.70 6.72 -26.22
N TYR A 59 -7.27 5.94 -27.14
CA TYR A 59 -6.78 4.61 -27.50
C TYR A 59 -5.38 4.67 -28.12
N ARG A 60 -5.11 5.67 -28.96
CA ARG A 60 -3.79 5.90 -29.57
C ARG A 60 -2.75 6.30 -28.51
N LYS A 61 -3.08 7.24 -27.60
CA LYS A 61 -2.20 7.61 -26.48
C LYS A 61 -1.94 6.44 -25.53
N PHE A 62 -2.91 5.54 -25.34
CA PHE A 62 -2.77 4.32 -24.56
C PHE A 62 -1.86 3.29 -25.25
N ARG A 63 -2.07 3.05 -26.56
CA ARG A 63 -1.28 2.13 -27.39
C ARG A 63 0.21 2.53 -27.47
N TYR A 64 0.51 3.82 -27.62
CA TYR A 64 1.90 4.32 -27.58
C TYR A 64 2.55 4.17 -26.19
N LYS A 65 1.76 4.29 -25.10
CA LYS A 65 2.24 4.03 -23.73
C LYS A 65 2.51 2.54 -23.47
N LEU A 66 1.75 1.65 -24.10
CA LEU A 66 1.92 0.21 -23.99
C LEU A 66 3.09 -0.29 -24.84
N LEU A 67 3.27 0.24 -26.06
CA LEU A 67 4.42 -0.05 -26.91
C LEU A 67 5.75 0.41 -26.27
N ALA A 68 5.76 1.54 -25.57
CA ALA A 68 6.92 2.00 -24.81
C ALA A 68 7.26 1.12 -23.58
N ILE A 69 6.31 0.32 -23.08
CA ILE A 69 6.54 -0.66 -22.01
C ILE A 69 7.17 -1.95 -22.58
N ASN A 70 6.80 -2.34 -23.81
CA ASN A 70 7.30 -3.55 -24.47
C ASN A 70 8.73 -3.40 -25.02
N GLY A 71 9.16 -2.20 -25.41
CA GLY A 71 10.49 -1.96 -26.00
C GLY A 71 11.69 -1.99 -25.05
N LEU A 72 11.53 -2.38 -23.77
CA LEU A 72 12.60 -2.24 -22.77
C LEU A 72 12.88 -3.46 -21.88
N TYR A 73 12.12 -4.57 -21.94
CA TYR A 73 12.38 -5.74 -21.09
C TYR A 73 11.88 -7.06 -21.71
N GLY A 74 12.76 -7.77 -22.41
CA GLY A 74 12.72 -9.22 -22.53
C GLY A 74 13.59 -9.83 -21.44
N ASN A 75 13.05 -10.80 -20.70
CA ASN A 75 13.79 -11.89 -20.03
C ASN A 75 12.76 -12.75 -19.30
N VAL A 76 12.21 -13.71 -20.04
CA VAL A 76 11.62 -14.92 -19.46
C VAL A 76 12.78 -15.87 -19.17
N CYS A 77 12.82 -16.43 -17.97
CA CYS A 77 13.79 -17.46 -17.61
C CYS A 77 13.44 -18.75 -18.37
N THR A 78 14.19 -19.11 -19.39
CA THR A 78 14.30 -20.49 -19.87
C THR A 78 15.49 -21.13 -19.18
N VAL A 79 15.22 -22.15 -18.37
CA VAL A 79 16.22 -23.18 -18.06
C VAL A 79 16.11 -24.15 -19.22
N ASN A 80 17.21 -24.40 -19.95
CA ASN A 80 17.54 -25.70 -20.52
C ASN A 80 18.97 -25.67 -21.07
N GLY A 81 19.68 -26.77 -20.83
CA GLY A 81 21.00 -27.01 -21.39
C GLY A 81 20.98 -27.20 -22.91
N GLY A 82 22.17 -27.07 -23.49
CA GLY A 82 22.62 -27.63 -24.77
C GLY A 82 21.63 -27.61 -25.94
N GLY A 83 21.78 -26.63 -26.83
CA GLY A 83 21.14 -26.64 -28.14
C GLY A 83 21.18 -25.25 -28.78
N THR A 84 22.10 -25.05 -29.71
CA THR A 84 22.11 -23.90 -30.62
C THR A 84 20.87 -23.98 -31.50
N ASP A 85 19.91 -23.05 -31.29
CA ASP A 85 18.95 -22.49 -32.26
C ASP A 85 17.72 -21.93 -31.52
N ALA A 86 17.86 -20.74 -30.93
CA ALA A 86 16.75 -20.05 -30.27
C ALA A 86 16.07 -19.08 -31.25
N ALA A 87 14.86 -19.41 -31.67
CA ALA A 87 13.97 -18.49 -32.38
C ALA A 87 13.66 -17.23 -31.53
N PRO A 88 13.48 -16.04 -32.15
CA PRO A 88 13.24 -14.81 -31.41
C PRO A 88 11.92 -14.85 -30.63
N ASP A 89 11.98 -14.45 -29.35
CA ASP A 89 10.83 -14.34 -28.45
C ASP A 89 9.67 -13.54 -29.08
N LYS A 90 8.49 -14.17 -29.18
CA LYS A 90 7.28 -13.52 -29.70
C LYS A 90 6.84 -12.38 -28.77
N PRO A 91 6.45 -11.20 -29.30
CA PRO A 91 5.96 -10.10 -28.47
C PRO A 91 4.66 -10.49 -27.76
N VAL A 92 4.63 -10.35 -26.44
CA VAL A 92 3.43 -10.60 -25.62
C VAL A 92 2.31 -9.63 -26.03
N ASN A 93 1.17 -10.16 -26.47
CA ASN A 93 -0.01 -9.40 -26.89
C ASN A 93 -0.58 -8.54 -25.74
N SER A 94 -0.96 -7.29 -26.04
CA SER A 94 -1.56 -6.34 -25.10
C SER A 94 -2.81 -6.88 -24.41
N GLN A 95 -3.62 -7.68 -25.11
CA GLN A 95 -4.81 -8.32 -24.54
C GLN A 95 -4.44 -9.35 -23.46
N THR A 96 -3.35 -10.10 -23.65
CA THR A 96 -2.82 -11.06 -22.68
C THR A 96 -2.29 -10.35 -21.43
N MET A 97 -1.64 -9.19 -21.59
CA MET A 97 -1.21 -8.38 -20.45
C MET A 97 -2.39 -7.83 -19.65
N GLU A 98 -3.42 -7.31 -20.31
CA GLU A 98 -4.64 -6.84 -19.65
C GLU A 98 -5.35 -7.98 -18.93
N ALA A 99 -5.50 -9.15 -19.57
CA ALA A 99 -6.11 -10.33 -18.94
C ALA A 99 -5.34 -10.80 -17.70
N ASN A 100 -4.01 -10.91 -17.79
CA ASN A 100 -3.15 -11.28 -16.66
C ASN A 100 -3.23 -10.26 -15.50
N MET A 101 -3.40 -8.98 -15.84
CA MET A 101 -3.52 -7.91 -14.85
C MET A 101 -4.87 -7.94 -14.13
N THR A 102 -5.96 -8.11 -14.89
CA THR A 102 -7.30 -8.29 -14.35
C THR A 102 -7.36 -9.50 -13.43
N ASN A 103 -6.75 -10.63 -13.84
CA ASN A 103 -6.64 -11.83 -13.01
C ASN A 103 -5.87 -11.57 -11.69
N THR A 104 -4.81 -10.76 -11.72
CA THR A 104 -4.05 -10.41 -10.51
C THR A 104 -4.91 -9.65 -9.49
N ILE A 105 -5.75 -8.70 -9.94
CA ILE A 105 -6.61 -7.94 -9.03
C ILE A 105 -7.76 -8.79 -8.50
N GLU A 106 -8.39 -9.62 -9.34
CA GLU A 106 -9.42 -10.56 -8.85
C GLU A 106 -8.84 -11.55 -7.84
N THR A 107 -7.60 -12.02 -8.07
CA THR A 107 -6.87 -12.81 -7.07
C THR A 107 -6.66 -12.02 -5.78
N ALA A 108 -6.23 -10.75 -5.85
CA ALA A 108 -6.02 -9.90 -4.68
C ALA A 108 -7.30 -9.68 -3.87
N LYS A 109 -8.45 -9.53 -4.54
CA LYS A 109 -9.76 -9.37 -3.90
C LYS A 109 -10.22 -10.65 -3.17
N GLY A 110 -9.81 -11.81 -3.67
CA GLY A 110 -10.09 -13.11 -3.05
C GLY A 110 -9.21 -13.47 -1.85
N LEU A 111 -8.12 -12.72 -1.60
CA LEU A 111 -7.24 -12.96 -0.45
C LEU A 111 -7.83 -12.39 0.84
N THR A 112 -7.50 -13.02 1.96
CA THR A 112 -7.78 -12.48 3.29
C THR A 112 -6.59 -11.70 3.83
N PHE A 113 -6.87 -10.75 4.72
CA PHE A 113 -5.84 -10.00 5.42
C PHE A 113 -6.25 -9.67 6.86
N GLY A 114 -5.29 -9.27 7.66
CA GLY A 114 -5.49 -8.60 8.94
C GLY A 114 -4.51 -7.43 9.07
N THR A 115 -4.77 -6.50 9.97
CA THR A 115 -3.83 -5.42 10.25
C THR A 115 -3.78 -5.11 11.75
N GLU A 116 -2.58 -4.82 12.21
CA GLU A 116 -2.30 -4.28 13.54
C GLU A 116 -2.03 -2.78 13.34
N LEU A 117 -2.75 -1.93 14.09
CA LEU A 117 -2.68 -0.48 14.00
C LEU A 117 -2.34 0.10 15.37
N GLU A 118 -1.12 0.62 15.52
CA GLU A 118 -0.65 1.16 16.79
C GLU A 118 -1.03 2.64 16.94
N TYR A 119 -1.55 3.01 18.11
CA TYR A 119 -1.94 4.37 18.44
C TYR A 119 -1.51 4.79 19.84
N THR A 120 -1.30 6.08 19.99
CA THR A 120 -1.11 6.78 21.27
C THR A 120 -2.25 7.78 21.50
N ASN A 121 -2.29 8.39 22.68
CA ASN A 121 -3.33 9.35 23.09
C ASN A 121 -4.76 8.75 23.07
N ILE A 122 -4.86 7.42 23.20
CA ILE A 122 -6.12 6.68 23.25
C ILE A 122 -5.93 5.43 24.12
N SER A 123 -6.75 5.29 25.16
CA SER A 123 -6.75 4.06 25.96
C SER A 123 -7.39 2.91 25.18
N ARG A 124 -7.09 1.66 25.56
CA ARG A 124 -7.68 0.46 24.93
C ARG A 124 -9.20 0.45 24.98
N GLU A 125 -9.79 0.83 26.11
CA GLU A 125 -11.24 0.98 26.23
C GLU A 125 -11.79 2.02 25.25
N ARG A 126 -11.17 3.20 25.18
CA ARG A 126 -11.61 4.27 24.25
C ARG A 126 -11.46 3.84 22.80
N ALA A 127 -10.39 3.11 22.46
CA ALA A 127 -10.20 2.53 21.14
C ALA A 127 -11.29 1.49 20.82
N ALA A 128 -11.60 0.58 21.75
CA ALA A 128 -12.67 -0.40 21.59
C ALA A 128 -14.05 0.27 21.43
N ARG A 129 -14.36 1.29 22.23
CA ARG A 129 -15.60 2.07 22.06
C ARG A 129 -15.65 2.80 20.71
N ALA A 130 -14.54 3.35 20.24
CA ALA A 130 -14.47 3.96 18.91
C ALA A 130 -14.71 2.94 17.78
N ILE A 131 -14.14 1.73 17.89
CA ILE A 131 -14.40 0.63 16.94
C ILE A 131 -15.89 0.26 16.95
N HIS A 132 -16.47 0.11 18.14
CA HIS A 132 -17.89 -0.22 18.34
C HIS A 132 -18.84 0.77 17.66
N THR A 133 -18.52 2.07 17.63
CA THR A 133 -19.35 3.06 16.90
C THR A 133 -19.49 2.77 15.40
N VAL A 134 -18.60 1.97 14.83
CA VAL A 134 -18.59 1.62 13.41
C VAL A 134 -19.13 0.21 13.16
N VAL A 135 -18.63 -0.77 13.92
CA VAL A 135 -18.95 -2.19 13.68
C VAL A 135 -20.16 -2.68 14.47
N GLY A 136 -20.63 -1.90 15.45
CA GLY A 136 -21.71 -2.28 16.35
C GLY A 136 -21.33 -3.45 17.27
N GLY A 137 -22.36 -4.17 17.74
CA GLY A 137 -22.17 -5.34 18.60
C GLY A 137 -21.97 -5.00 20.08
N THR A 138 -21.09 -5.73 20.76
CA THR A 138 -20.85 -5.57 22.20
C THR A 138 -19.38 -5.27 22.51
N VAL A 139 -19.14 -4.47 23.55
CA VAL A 139 -17.81 -4.15 24.06
C VAL A 139 -17.62 -4.82 25.41
N ARG A 140 -16.49 -5.51 25.59
CA ARG A 140 -16.12 -6.08 26.89
C ARG A 140 -14.63 -5.96 27.17
N TYR A 141 -14.31 -5.88 28.44
CA TYR A 141 -12.95 -6.09 28.92
C TYR A 141 -12.68 -7.60 29.02
N THR A 142 -11.63 -8.06 28.33
CA THR A 142 -11.23 -9.48 28.27
C THR A 142 -10.00 -9.75 29.13
N GLY A 143 -9.13 -8.74 29.34
CA GLY A 143 -7.97 -8.85 30.22
C GLY A 143 -6.80 -9.67 29.64
N GLY A 144 -6.11 -10.43 30.50
CA GLY A 144 -4.92 -11.20 30.14
C GLY A 144 -3.63 -10.36 30.09
N SER A 145 -2.54 -10.96 29.63
CA SER A 145 -1.20 -10.31 29.57
C SER A 145 -1.21 -9.02 28.74
N TYR A 146 -2.14 -8.93 27.78
CA TYR A 146 -2.30 -7.80 26.88
C TYR A 146 -3.34 -6.77 27.32
N ASP A 147 -3.94 -6.89 28.51
CA ASP A 147 -4.96 -5.97 29.01
C ASP A 147 -6.09 -5.73 27.97
N GLU A 148 -6.56 -6.81 27.35
CA GLU A 148 -7.35 -6.78 26.12
C GLU A 148 -8.75 -6.19 26.35
N TRP A 149 -9.15 -5.29 25.46
CA TRP A 149 -10.56 -4.94 25.21
C TRP A 149 -11.01 -5.53 23.88
N THR A 150 -12.19 -6.13 23.85
CA THR A 150 -12.74 -6.79 22.66
C THR A 150 -14.08 -6.18 22.29
N VAL A 151 -14.26 -5.90 20.99
CA VAL A 151 -15.55 -5.64 20.37
C VAL A 151 -15.96 -6.88 19.59
N VAL A 152 -17.05 -7.50 19.99
CA VAL A 152 -17.66 -8.61 19.25
C VAL A 152 -18.70 -8.01 18.32
N ALA A 153 -18.39 -7.96 17.02
CA ALA A 153 -19.28 -7.43 16.00
C ALA A 153 -20.50 -8.35 15.80
N PRO A 154 -21.62 -7.86 15.20
CA PRO A 154 -22.83 -8.68 14.97
C PRO A 154 -22.61 -9.93 14.13
N ASP A 155 -21.56 -9.94 13.30
CA ASP A 155 -21.15 -11.10 12.50
C ASP A 155 -20.27 -12.11 13.28
N GLY A 156 -20.11 -11.90 14.59
CA GLY A 156 -19.31 -12.75 15.48
C GLY A 156 -17.80 -12.50 15.40
N ARG A 157 -17.32 -11.62 14.53
CA ARG A 157 -15.87 -11.33 14.42
C ARG A 157 -15.39 -10.42 15.53
N HIS A 158 -14.20 -10.70 16.04
CA HIS A 158 -13.62 -9.99 17.17
C HIS A 158 -12.63 -8.93 16.71
N TRP A 159 -12.91 -7.68 17.06
CA TRP A 159 -11.94 -6.59 16.98
C TRP A 159 -11.34 -6.37 18.35
N LYS A 160 -10.03 -6.12 18.42
CA LYS A 160 -9.33 -6.02 19.70
C LYS A 160 -8.59 -4.70 19.81
N ALA A 161 -8.51 -4.19 21.03
CA ALA A 161 -7.58 -3.15 21.43
C ALA A 161 -6.73 -3.71 22.58
N ILE A 162 -5.44 -3.89 22.32
CA ILE A 162 -4.49 -4.56 23.22
C ILE A 162 -3.33 -3.65 23.61
N SER A 163 -2.59 -4.03 24.66
CA SER A 163 -1.37 -3.35 25.05
C SER A 163 -0.22 -3.81 24.16
N ASP A 164 0.58 -2.88 23.67
CA ASP A 164 1.85 -3.17 23.03
C ASP A 164 2.99 -2.59 23.87
N GLY A 165 3.95 -3.45 24.22
CA GLY A 165 5.13 -3.07 25.00
C GLY A 165 6.11 -2.16 24.24
N SER A 166 5.94 -2.00 22.93
CA SER A 166 6.75 -1.09 22.12
C SER A 166 6.29 0.37 22.20
N LEU A 167 5.09 0.62 22.74
CA LEU A 167 4.49 1.95 22.87
C LEU A 167 4.85 2.61 24.20
N THR A 168 4.93 3.94 24.19
CA THR A 168 5.54 4.71 25.28
C THR A 168 4.77 4.67 26.60
N ASP A 169 3.44 4.82 26.56
CA ASP A 169 2.59 4.85 27.76
C ASP A 169 1.49 3.81 27.63
N ARG A 170 1.56 2.78 28.47
CA ARG A 170 0.59 1.67 28.49
C ARG A 170 -0.83 2.16 28.79
N ALA A 171 -1.04 3.21 29.58
CA ALA A 171 -2.39 3.68 29.92
C ALA A 171 -3.07 4.40 28.75
N THR A 172 -2.29 5.11 27.92
CA THR A 172 -2.79 5.96 26.84
C THR A 172 -2.40 5.48 25.44
N SER A 173 -2.09 4.19 25.31
CA SER A 173 -1.82 3.54 24.03
C SER A 173 -2.67 2.30 23.81
N ALA A 174 -2.89 1.98 22.53
CA ALA A 174 -3.59 0.79 22.10
C ALA A 174 -3.05 0.33 20.75
N GLU A 175 -2.82 -0.96 20.62
CA GLU A 175 -2.72 -1.62 19.33
C GLU A 175 -4.09 -2.19 18.97
N VAL A 176 -4.64 -1.73 17.85
CA VAL A 176 -5.90 -2.24 17.32
C VAL A 176 -5.61 -3.40 16.38
N VAL A 177 -6.12 -4.58 16.73
CA VAL A 177 -5.96 -5.81 15.94
C VAL A 177 -7.30 -6.16 15.30
N THR A 178 -7.31 -6.26 13.97
CA THR A 178 -8.53 -6.62 13.24
C THR A 178 -8.81 -8.12 13.34
N PRO A 179 -10.07 -8.55 13.16
CA PRO A 179 -10.35 -9.93 12.78
C PRO A 179 -9.74 -10.23 11.39
N ILE A 180 -9.92 -11.46 10.90
CA ILE A 180 -9.64 -11.78 9.50
C ILE A 180 -10.64 -10.99 8.63
N LEU A 181 -10.11 -10.12 7.78
CA LEU A 181 -10.83 -9.25 6.86
C LEU A 181 -10.71 -9.75 5.42
N LYS A 182 -11.68 -9.35 4.61
CA LYS A 182 -11.73 -9.52 3.15
C LYS A 182 -11.69 -8.16 2.47
N TRP A 183 -11.53 -8.15 1.14
CA TRP A 183 -11.50 -6.92 0.36
C TRP A 183 -12.67 -5.98 0.63
N ASP A 184 -13.88 -6.54 0.78
CA ASP A 184 -15.11 -5.77 1.00
C ASP A 184 -15.13 -5.08 2.39
N ASP A 185 -14.34 -5.56 3.35
CA ASP A 185 -14.21 -4.94 4.66
C ASP A 185 -13.33 -3.67 4.65
N LEU A 186 -12.67 -3.34 3.53
CA LEU A 186 -11.78 -2.17 3.44
C LEU A 186 -12.50 -0.86 3.80
N GLU A 187 -13.75 -0.68 3.39
CA GLU A 187 -14.51 0.55 3.71
C GLU A 187 -14.87 0.62 5.20
N THR A 188 -15.23 -0.51 5.81
CA THR A 188 -15.46 -0.63 7.25
C THR A 188 -14.19 -0.33 8.03
N LEU A 189 -13.05 -0.90 7.64
CA LEU A 189 -11.76 -0.62 8.25
C LEU A 189 -11.39 0.87 8.13
N GLN A 190 -11.63 1.49 6.98
CA GLN A 190 -11.42 2.92 6.82
C GLN A 190 -12.31 3.76 7.74
N ALA A 191 -13.55 3.34 7.99
CA ALA A 191 -14.45 3.99 8.94
C ALA A 191 -13.95 3.84 10.38
N VAL A 192 -13.47 2.65 10.76
CA VAL A 192 -12.82 2.41 12.06
C VAL A 192 -11.62 3.33 12.28
N VAL A 193 -10.71 3.45 11.30
CA VAL A 193 -9.56 4.35 11.39
C VAL A 193 -9.99 5.81 11.57
N ARG A 194 -11.04 6.25 10.88
CA ARG A 194 -11.61 7.60 11.07
C ARG A 194 -12.19 7.78 12.47
N ALA A 195 -12.92 6.79 12.99
CA ALA A 195 -13.48 6.83 14.33
C ALA A 195 -12.38 6.92 15.40
N LEU A 196 -11.32 6.12 15.29
CA LEU A 196 -10.15 6.17 16.16
C LEU A 196 -9.49 7.56 16.14
N ARG A 197 -9.31 8.14 14.95
CA ARG A 197 -8.79 9.50 14.81
C ARG A 197 -9.67 10.54 15.48
N HIS A 198 -11.00 10.48 15.30
CA HIS A 198 -11.93 11.39 15.97
C HIS A 198 -11.96 11.20 17.48
N ALA A 199 -11.71 9.98 17.96
CA ALA A 199 -11.56 9.67 19.38
C ALA A 199 -10.23 10.18 19.97
N GLY A 200 -9.36 10.81 19.17
CA GLY A 200 -8.12 11.44 19.63
C GLY A 200 -6.85 10.61 19.42
N ALA A 201 -6.93 9.46 18.74
CA ALA A 201 -5.76 8.64 18.45
C ALA A 201 -4.70 9.43 17.67
N LYS A 202 -3.43 9.24 18.05
CA LYS A 202 -2.26 9.85 17.41
C LYS A 202 -1.25 8.78 17.02
N THR A 203 -0.48 9.05 15.97
CA THR A 203 0.54 8.14 15.44
C THR A 203 1.90 8.84 15.40
N PRO A 204 2.53 9.07 16.56
CA PRO A 204 3.90 9.55 16.62
C PRO A 204 4.86 8.48 16.11
N ASP A 205 6.13 8.85 16.05
CA ASP A 205 7.22 8.06 15.51
C ASP A 205 7.38 6.65 16.15
N CYS A 206 6.92 6.42 17.37
CA CYS A 206 6.94 5.08 17.98
C CYS A 206 5.88 4.12 17.42
N THR A 207 4.93 4.59 16.61
CA THR A 207 3.82 3.77 16.11
C THR A 207 4.08 3.17 14.72
N SER A 208 3.46 2.02 14.49
CA SER A 208 3.57 1.25 13.26
C SER A 208 2.21 0.77 12.73
N GLN A 209 2.23 0.25 11.50
CA GLN A 209 1.16 -0.58 10.98
C GLN A 209 1.78 -1.88 10.46
N HIS A 210 1.27 -3.01 10.93
CA HIS A 210 1.57 -4.32 10.36
C HIS A 210 0.40 -4.81 9.51
N VAL A 211 0.71 -5.38 8.35
CA VAL A 211 -0.29 -5.98 7.46
C VAL A 211 0.01 -7.47 7.31
N HIS A 212 -0.97 -8.31 7.63
CA HIS A 212 -0.87 -9.75 7.54
C HIS A 212 -1.70 -10.24 6.36
N ILE A 213 -1.10 -11.02 5.47
CA ILE A 213 -1.81 -11.66 4.36
C ILE A 213 -2.03 -13.14 4.69
N GLY A 214 -3.27 -13.61 4.59
CA GLY A 214 -3.61 -15.02 4.75
C GLY A 214 -3.01 -15.87 3.63
N ILE A 215 -2.40 -17.00 4.00
CA ILE A 215 -1.67 -17.88 3.06
C ILE A 215 -2.16 -19.33 3.10
N ALA A 216 -3.38 -19.56 3.58
CA ALA A 216 -3.95 -20.90 3.70
C ALA A 216 -3.92 -21.67 2.37
N ASP A 217 -4.12 -20.97 1.25
CA ASP A 217 -4.15 -21.52 -0.10
C ASP A 217 -2.86 -21.23 -0.90
N PHE A 218 -1.74 -20.99 -0.21
CA PHE A 218 -0.42 -20.81 -0.84
C PHE A 218 0.46 -22.03 -0.60
N ASN A 219 1.09 -22.52 -1.67
CA ASN A 219 2.23 -23.44 -1.55
C ASN A 219 3.53 -22.69 -1.21
N ALA A 220 4.56 -23.43 -0.83
CA ALA A 220 5.84 -22.86 -0.42
C ALA A 220 6.51 -22.01 -1.52
N ARG A 221 6.39 -22.41 -2.78
CA ARG A 221 6.91 -21.65 -3.92
C ARG A 221 6.22 -20.29 -4.05
N GLN A 222 4.91 -20.22 -3.87
CA GLN A 222 4.15 -18.96 -3.93
C GLN A 222 4.51 -18.04 -2.76
N ILE A 223 4.70 -18.58 -1.54
CA ILE A 223 5.17 -17.78 -0.40
C ILE A 223 6.58 -17.26 -0.65
N ALA A 224 7.48 -18.12 -1.16
CA ALA A 224 8.82 -17.71 -1.57
C ALA A 224 8.76 -16.60 -2.63
N ASN A 225 7.84 -16.65 -3.58
CA ASN A 225 7.65 -15.59 -4.57
C ASN A 225 7.25 -14.24 -3.95
N ILE A 226 6.54 -14.21 -2.83
CA ILE A 226 6.26 -12.96 -2.10
C ILE A 226 7.58 -12.31 -1.68
N ALA A 227 8.45 -13.08 -1.01
CA ALA A 227 9.77 -12.61 -0.59
C ALA A 227 10.63 -12.16 -1.77
N ARG A 228 10.65 -12.92 -2.88
CA ARG A 228 11.42 -12.55 -4.08
C ARG A 228 10.93 -11.26 -4.72
N ILE A 229 9.61 -11.10 -4.90
CA ILE A 229 9.01 -9.90 -5.51
C ILE A 229 9.27 -8.68 -4.62
N PHE A 230 9.06 -8.83 -3.31
CA PHE A 230 9.32 -7.78 -2.34
C PHE A 230 10.79 -7.37 -2.37
N TYR A 231 11.71 -8.32 -2.17
CA TYR A 231 13.15 -8.10 -2.17
C TYR A 231 13.62 -7.35 -3.42
N LYS A 232 13.17 -7.77 -4.61
CA LYS A 232 13.53 -7.14 -5.88
C LYS A 232 13.21 -5.64 -5.95
N GLN A 233 12.21 -5.16 -5.20
CA GLN A 233 11.74 -3.77 -5.17
C GLN A 233 11.90 -3.11 -3.79
N GLU A 234 12.59 -3.76 -2.86
CA GLU A 234 12.61 -3.46 -1.42
C GLU A 234 12.90 -1.99 -1.13
N GLU A 235 14.03 -1.45 -1.59
CA GLU A 235 14.39 -0.05 -1.33
C GLU A 235 13.33 0.94 -1.84
N LEU A 236 12.72 0.63 -2.99
CA LEU A 236 11.68 1.47 -3.57
C LEU A 236 10.41 1.45 -2.72
N ILE A 237 10.05 0.28 -2.19
CA ILE A 237 8.89 0.07 -1.32
C ILE A 237 9.12 0.73 0.05
N LEU A 238 10.30 0.57 0.66
CA LEU A 238 10.66 1.18 1.94
C LEU A 238 10.62 2.71 1.86
N LYS A 239 11.19 3.30 0.81
CA LYS A 239 11.14 4.76 0.59
C LYS A 239 9.70 5.25 0.33
N ALA A 240 8.87 4.46 -0.36
CA ALA A 240 7.45 4.78 -0.58
C ALA A 240 6.63 4.78 0.72
N ALA A 241 6.82 3.74 1.54
CA ALA A 241 6.23 3.64 2.86
C ALA A 241 6.73 4.73 3.82
N GLY A 242 7.91 5.30 3.54
CA GLY A 242 8.56 6.28 4.41
C GLY A 242 9.07 5.64 5.69
N THR A 243 9.41 4.34 5.66
CA THR A 243 9.85 3.58 6.82
C THR A 243 10.99 4.31 7.52
N LEU A 244 10.82 4.54 8.83
CA LEU A 244 11.74 5.38 9.60
C LEU A 244 13.09 4.66 9.77
N GLU A 245 14.20 5.39 9.62
CA GLU A 245 15.54 4.78 9.59
C GLU A 245 15.87 4.02 10.87
N ARG A 246 15.48 4.54 12.05
CA ARG A 246 15.62 3.80 13.32
C ARG A 246 14.90 2.44 13.30
N ARG A 247 13.77 2.31 12.60
CA ARG A 247 13.05 1.03 12.50
C ARG A 247 13.80 0.06 11.60
N LEU A 248 14.40 0.57 10.52
CA LEU A 248 15.28 -0.22 9.64
C LEU A 248 16.56 -0.69 10.34
N GLN A 249 17.01 0.00 11.38
CA GLN A 249 18.17 -0.38 12.20
C GLN A 249 17.83 -1.44 13.27
N HIS A 250 16.56 -1.59 13.65
CA HIS A 250 16.14 -2.44 14.77
C HIS A 250 15.07 -3.47 14.38
N TYR A 251 13.78 -3.11 14.50
CA TYR A 251 12.66 -4.06 14.51
C TYR A 251 12.02 -4.34 13.14
N THR A 252 12.52 -3.68 12.09
CA THR A 252 12.01 -3.72 10.71
C THR A 252 13.18 -3.70 9.73
N ARG A 253 14.22 -4.49 10.01
CA ARG A 253 15.43 -4.52 9.17
C ARG A 253 15.08 -4.95 7.75
N ARG A 254 15.88 -4.55 6.77
CA ARG A 254 15.79 -5.06 5.41
C ARG A 254 15.85 -6.59 5.40
N THR A 255 15.27 -7.19 4.36
CA THR A 255 15.32 -8.61 4.06
C THR A 255 16.75 -9.12 4.17
N ASP A 256 16.94 -10.22 4.91
CA ASP A 256 18.25 -10.82 5.11
C ASP A 256 18.81 -11.36 3.78
N ARG A 257 20.04 -10.94 3.43
CA ARG A 257 20.72 -11.40 2.21
C ARG A 257 21.05 -12.89 2.29
N ALA A 258 21.45 -13.37 3.46
CA ALA A 258 21.74 -14.78 3.67
C ALA A 258 20.47 -15.65 3.51
N PHE A 259 19.32 -15.17 3.99
CA PHE A 259 18.02 -15.78 3.67
C PHE A 259 17.78 -15.86 2.15
N ILE A 260 17.99 -14.76 1.41
CA ILE A 260 17.79 -14.77 -0.04
C ILE A 260 18.72 -15.76 -0.74
N GLU A 261 19.99 -15.85 -0.34
CA GLU A 261 20.93 -16.83 -0.86
C GLU A 261 20.46 -18.27 -0.59
N ARG A 262 20.03 -18.56 0.64
CA ARG A 262 19.44 -19.87 1.00
C ARG A 262 18.19 -20.15 0.19
N LEU A 263 17.31 -19.17 -0.01
CA LEU A 263 16.06 -19.29 -0.77
C LEU A 263 16.31 -19.59 -2.26
N GLU A 264 17.32 -18.97 -2.86
CA GLU A 264 17.69 -19.19 -4.27
C GLU A 264 18.45 -20.51 -4.48
N ARG A 265 19.23 -20.95 -3.47
CA ARG A 265 19.89 -22.25 -3.49
C ARG A 265 18.89 -23.40 -3.32
N ALA A 266 18.01 -23.31 -2.32
CA ALA A 266 17.06 -24.37 -1.99
C ALA A 266 15.87 -24.45 -2.94
N LYS A 267 15.42 -23.32 -3.50
CA LYS A 267 14.22 -23.23 -4.36
C LYS A 267 13.02 -24.01 -3.80
N PRO A 268 12.59 -23.71 -2.57
CA PRO A 268 11.72 -24.58 -1.80
C PRO A 268 10.36 -24.81 -2.48
N THR A 269 9.98 -26.08 -2.57
CA THR A 269 8.64 -26.54 -3.01
C THR A 269 7.78 -27.02 -1.85
N THR A 270 8.39 -27.30 -0.69
CA THR A 270 7.72 -27.72 0.56
C THR A 270 7.83 -26.65 1.64
N ARG A 271 6.94 -26.70 2.63
CA ARG A 271 6.90 -25.70 3.71
C ARG A 271 8.10 -25.85 4.66
N GLU A 272 8.62 -27.06 4.76
CA GLU A 272 9.81 -27.45 5.53
C GLU A 272 11.08 -26.87 4.88
N ALA A 273 11.24 -27.02 3.57
CA ALA A 273 12.39 -26.43 2.87
C ALA A 273 12.36 -24.89 2.92
N LEU A 274 11.17 -24.29 2.88
CA LEU A 274 11.01 -22.84 3.07
C LEU A 274 11.37 -22.42 4.50
N ASN A 275 11.04 -23.24 5.50
CA ASN A 275 11.36 -23.03 6.90
C ASN A 275 12.88 -22.99 7.11
N GLU A 276 13.58 -24.01 6.64
CA GLU A 276 15.04 -24.09 6.70
C GLU A 276 15.71 -22.95 5.93
N ALA A 277 15.17 -22.56 4.78
CA ALA A 277 15.68 -21.40 4.05
C ALA A 277 15.52 -20.10 4.86
N TRP A 278 14.35 -19.87 5.48
CA TRP A 278 14.08 -18.68 6.28
C TRP A 278 14.98 -18.60 7.51
N PHE A 279 14.97 -19.64 8.36
CA PHE A 279 15.70 -19.63 9.63
C PHE A 279 17.19 -19.97 9.49
N GLY A 280 17.59 -20.64 8.40
CA GLY A 280 18.93 -21.22 8.25
C GLY A 280 19.10 -22.60 8.90
N TYR A 281 18.09 -23.07 9.61
CA TYR A 281 17.97 -24.38 10.24
C TYR A 281 16.48 -24.73 10.39
N ARG A 282 16.16 -25.97 10.76
CA ARG A 282 14.77 -26.40 10.94
C ARG A 282 14.17 -25.83 12.23
N ASN A 283 13.14 -25.01 12.11
CA ASN A 283 12.42 -24.36 13.22
C ASN A 283 10.91 -24.30 12.95
N PRO A 284 10.16 -25.41 13.08
CA PRO A 284 8.74 -25.48 12.73
C PRO A 284 7.82 -24.76 13.74
N THR A 285 8.31 -24.45 14.94
CA THR A 285 7.55 -23.82 16.02
C THR A 285 8.29 -22.60 16.56
N PRO A 286 8.50 -21.57 15.71
CA PRO A 286 9.29 -20.40 16.12
C PRO A 286 8.57 -19.63 17.24
N SER A 287 9.34 -19.13 18.19
CA SER A 287 8.80 -18.31 19.28
C SER A 287 8.27 -16.96 18.73
N HIS A 288 7.39 -16.29 19.49
CA HIS A 288 6.85 -14.99 19.08
C HIS A 288 7.93 -13.91 18.91
N TYR A 289 8.97 -13.97 19.74
CA TYR A 289 10.11 -13.03 19.77
C TYR A 289 11.36 -13.60 19.10
N ASP A 290 11.22 -14.60 18.23
CA ASP A 290 12.32 -15.16 17.45
C ASP A 290 12.99 -14.06 16.59
N GLY A 291 14.33 -14.02 16.62
CA GLY A 291 15.12 -12.95 16.02
C GLY A 291 14.95 -12.78 14.51
N ALA A 292 14.52 -13.83 13.80
CA ALA A 292 14.24 -13.78 12.36
C ALA A 292 13.04 -12.89 12.02
N ARG A 293 12.13 -12.64 12.97
CA ARG A 293 10.92 -11.83 12.79
C ARG A 293 11.20 -10.37 12.44
N TYR A 294 12.29 -9.80 12.95
CA TYR A 294 12.57 -8.37 12.91
C TYR A 294 13.10 -7.93 11.54
N ARG A 295 12.23 -8.07 10.54
CA ARG A 295 12.43 -7.77 9.13
C ARG A 295 11.24 -6.99 8.58
N ASP A 296 11.40 -6.28 7.48
CA ASP A 296 10.33 -5.58 6.77
C ASP A 296 9.28 -6.53 6.17
N ILE A 297 9.70 -7.71 5.74
CA ILE A 297 8.85 -8.88 5.50
C ILE A 297 9.18 -9.99 6.51
N ASN A 298 8.18 -10.44 7.25
CA ASN A 298 8.32 -11.48 8.25
C ASN A 298 7.59 -12.77 7.84
N LEU A 299 8.36 -13.86 7.71
CA LEU A 299 7.81 -15.19 7.44
C LEU A 299 7.63 -16.05 8.69
N ASN A 300 8.03 -15.64 9.90
CA ASN A 300 7.78 -16.41 11.12
C ASN A 300 6.29 -16.76 11.29
N ASN A 301 5.40 -15.83 10.90
CA ASN A 301 3.96 -16.02 11.00
C ASN A 301 3.40 -17.06 10.03
N VAL A 302 4.18 -17.55 9.07
CA VAL A 302 3.81 -18.68 8.22
C VAL A 302 3.58 -19.93 9.06
N TRP A 303 4.38 -20.14 10.11
CA TRP A 303 4.29 -21.30 11.01
C TRP A 303 3.55 -21.01 12.32
N ARG A 304 3.42 -19.74 12.71
CA ARG A 304 2.69 -19.35 13.92
C ARG A 304 1.21 -19.08 13.68
N MET A 305 0.89 -18.35 12.60
CA MET A 305 -0.42 -17.73 12.40
C MET A 305 -1.02 -18.02 11.02
N GLY A 306 -0.29 -18.72 10.14
CA GLY A 306 -0.71 -18.92 8.75
C GLY A 306 -0.78 -17.61 7.95
N THR A 307 0.14 -16.67 8.19
CA THR A 307 0.20 -15.38 7.45
C THR A 307 1.62 -14.99 7.06
N VAL A 308 1.75 -14.16 6.03
CA VAL A 308 2.97 -13.36 5.77
C VAL A 308 2.73 -11.95 6.26
N GLU A 309 3.65 -11.44 7.08
CA GLU A 309 3.52 -10.13 7.71
C GLU A 309 4.44 -9.09 7.03
N PHE A 310 3.86 -7.94 6.68
CA PHE A 310 4.55 -6.76 6.19
C PHE A 310 4.64 -5.75 7.33
N ARG A 311 5.86 -5.51 7.81
CA ARG A 311 6.14 -4.71 9.01
C ARG A 311 6.57 -3.27 8.70
N LEU A 312 6.76 -2.94 7.42
CA LEU A 312 7.45 -1.73 6.99
C LEU A 312 6.71 -0.40 7.21
N PHE A 313 5.40 -0.40 7.44
CA PHE A 313 4.62 0.83 7.46
C PHE A 313 4.71 1.52 8.83
N ASN A 314 4.86 2.84 8.84
CA ASN A 314 4.72 3.61 10.07
C ASN A 314 3.23 3.78 10.40
N GLY A 315 2.92 4.05 11.66
CA GLY A 315 1.56 4.31 12.11
C GLY A 315 0.97 5.50 11.37
N THR A 316 -0.34 5.42 11.10
CA THR A 316 -1.08 6.51 10.46
C THR A 316 -2.54 6.54 10.90
N THR A 317 -3.05 7.75 11.15
CA THR A 317 -4.49 7.98 11.34
C THR A 317 -5.23 8.24 10.01
N HIS A 318 -4.51 8.20 8.88
CA HIS A 318 -5.10 8.47 7.57
C HIS A 318 -5.67 7.19 6.95
N ALA A 319 -7.00 7.04 6.99
CA ALA A 319 -7.70 5.87 6.45
C ALA A 319 -7.33 5.52 4.99
N GLY A 320 -7.06 6.53 4.14
CA GLY A 320 -6.60 6.30 2.77
C GLY A 320 -5.19 5.70 2.66
N GLU A 321 -4.31 5.94 3.64
CA GLU A 321 -2.97 5.36 3.68
C GLU A 321 -3.02 3.92 4.16
N VAL A 322 -3.79 3.66 5.23
CA VAL A 322 -4.07 2.29 5.72
C VAL A 322 -4.57 1.40 4.57
N LYS A 323 -5.59 1.86 3.83
CA LYS A 323 -6.11 1.15 2.65
C LYS A 323 -5.04 0.95 1.58
N ALA A 324 -4.23 1.97 1.31
CA ALA A 324 -3.20 1.88 0.28
C ALA A 324 -2.07 0.89 0.63
N HIS A 325 -1.67 0.83 1.90
CA HIS A 325 -0.70 -0.14 2.41
C HIS A 325 -1.22 -1.57 2.25
N ILE A 326 -2.46 -1.82 2.66
CA ILE A 326 -3.10 -3.14 2.55
C ILE A 326 -3.23 -3.57 1.08
N GLN A 327 -3.69 -2.67 0.20
CA GLN A 327 -3.80 -2.96 -1.23
C GLN A 327 -2.45 -3.26 -1.88
N LEU A 328 -1.36 -2.62 -1.45
CA LEU A 328 -0.01 -2.96 -1.92
C LEU A 328 0.36 -4.39 -1.52
N CYS A 329 0.17 -4.76 -0.25
CA CYS A 329 0.48 -6.10 0.25
C CYS A 329 -0.36 -7.19 -0.45
N LEU A 330 -1.66 -6.98 -0.59
CA LEU A 330 -2.56 -7.88 -1.31
C LEU A 330 -2.15 -8.05 -2.78
N ALA A 331 -1.80 -6.96 -3.46
CA ALA A 331 -1.38 -7.02 -4.86
C ALA A 331 -0.03 -7.73 -5.04
N ILE A 332 0.92 -7.55 -4.13
CA ILE A 332 2.19 -8.32 -4.12
C ILE A 332 1.91 -9.81 -3.91
N ALA A 333 1.07 -10.16 -2.94
CA ALA A 333 0.72 -11.54 -2.65
C ALA A 333 -0.03 -12.20 -3.82
N ALA A 334 -0.98 -11.50 -4.43
CA ALA A 334 -1.70 -11.98 -5.62
C ALA A 334 -0.76 -12.18 -6.81
N LYS A 335 0.19 -11.25 -7.01
CA LYS A 335 1.21 -11.40 -8.06
C LYS A 335 2.10 -12.62 -7.79
N ALA A 336 2.47 -12.87 -6.54
CA ALA A 336 3.27 -14.03 -6.15
C ALA A 336 2.53 -15.36 -6.33
N LYS A 337 1.22 -15.37 -6.06
CA LYS A 337 0.35 -16.54 -6.18
C LYS A 337 0.16 -16.99 -7.62
N THR A 338 0.00 -16.03 -8.53
CA THR A 338 -0.22 -16.30 -9.97
C THR A 338 1.08 -16.47 -10.76
N ALA A 339 2.23 -16.05 -10.22
CA ALA A 339 3.51 -16.18 -10.90
C ALA A 339 4.05 -17.61 -10.85
N ALA A 340 4.50 -18.13 -12.01
CA ALA A 340 5.23 -19.39 -12.08
C ALA A 340 6.57 -19.32 -11.31
N CYS A 341 7.27 -18.19 -11.43
CA CYS A 341 8.47 -17.88 -10.66
C CYS A 341 8.64 -16.36 -10.48
N ALA A 342 9.50 -15.99 -9.53
CA ALA A 342 9.98 -14.63 -9.33
C ALA A 342 11.51 -14.64 -9.22
N SER A 343 12.16 -13.53 -9.57
CA SER A 343 13.63 -13.43 -9.56
C SER A 343 14.12 -12.41 -8.55
N THR A 344 15.16 -12.77 -7.81
CA THR A 344 15.90 -11.91 -6.87
C THR A 344 17.12 -11.24 -7.49
N LYS A 345 17.57 -11.72 -8.67
CA LYS A 345 18.71 -11.16 -9.41
C LYS A 345 18.49 -9.68 -9.68
N ASN A 346 19.54 -8.86 -9.73
CA ASN A 346 19.48 -7.44 -10.08
C ASN A 346 18.44 -6.67 -9.24
N GLN A 347 18.56 -6.71 -7.91
CA GLN A 347 17.70 -5.90 -7.04
C GLN A 347 17.64 -4.46 -7.55
N ARG A 348 16.43 -3.87 -7.59
CA ARG A 348 16.25 -2.54 -8.16
C ARG A 348 17.03 -1.51 -7.33
N PRO A 349 18.07 -0.86 -7.88
CA PRO A 349 18.75 0.21 -7.16
C PRO A 349 17.81 1.40 -7.00
N TYR A 350 17.90 2.09 -5.87
CA TYR A 350 17.17 3.32 -5.64
C TYR A 350 17.85 4.49 -6.37
N ASN A 351 17.10 5.21 -7.20
CA ASN A 351 17.57 6.43 -7.86
C ASN A 351 16.53 7.54 -7.65
N PRO A 352 16.86 8.62 -6.90
CA PRO A 352 15.94 9.74 -6.67
C PRO A 352 15.37 10.39 -7.94
N ALA A 353 16.13 10.42 -9.04
CA ALA A 353 15.69 11.05 -10.28
C ALA A 353 14.54 10.28 -10.95
N SER A 354 14.50 8.95 -10.79
CA SER A 354 13.51 8.07 -11.41
C SER A 354 12.57 7.37 -10.43
N ALA A 355 12.74 7.56 -9.12
CA ALA A 355 12.05 6.80 -8.07
C ALA A 355 10.53 6.76 -8.23
N LYS A 356 9.89 7.92 -8.48
CA LYS A 356 8.43 7.98 -8.68
C LYS A 356 7.96 7.30 -9.97
N TYR A 357 8.74 7.39 -11.04
CA TYR A 357 8.46 6.67 -12.28
C TYR A 357 8.55 5.16 -12.07
N ASP A 358 9.63 4.71 -11.45
CA ASP A 358 9.91 3.31 -11.20
C ASP A 358 8.85 2.68 -10.30
N LEU A 359 8.45 3.38 -9.24
CA LEU A 359 7.40 2.90 -8.35
C LEU A 359 6.08 2.83 -9.11
N ARG A 360 5.75 3.85 -9.91
CA ARG A 360 4.54 3.79 -10.74
C ARG A 360 4.55 2.57 -11.64
N VAL A 361 5.64 2.28 -12.34
CA VAL A 361 5.74 1.09 -13.22
C VAL A 361 5.54 -0.20 -12.43
N PHE A 362 6.14 -0.30 -11.24
CA PHE A 362 5.93 -1.45 -10.36
C PHE A 362 4.45 -1.60 -9.94
N LEU A 363 3.80 -0.52 -9.49
CA LEU A 363 2.38 -0.54 -9.11
C LEU A 363 1.47 -0.93 -10.29
N LEU A 364 1.80 -0.50 -11.51
CA LEU A 364 1.07 -0.92 -12.71
C LEU A 364 1.27 -2.41 -12.99
N ARG A 365 2.48 -2.96 -12.79
CA ARG A 365 2.75 -4.40 -12.94
C ARG A 365 2.07 -5.28 -11.88
N LEU A 366 1.69 -4.68 -10.74
CA LEU A 366 0.86 -5.31 -9.70
C LEU A 366 -0.65 -5.22 -10.00
N GLY A 367 -1.04 -4.52 -11.05
CA GLY A 367 -2.45 -4.37 -11.44
C GLY A 367 -3.21 -3.24 -10.78
N LEU A 368 -2.52 -2.39 -10.02
CA LEU A 368 -3.10 -1.20 -9.40
C LEU A 368 -3.33 -0.10 -10.45
N ILE A 369 -4.21 -0.34 -11.43
CA ILE A 369 -4.48 0.51 -12.62
C ILE A 369 -5.90 1.12 -12.55
N GLY A 370 -6.19 2.14 -13.35
CA GLY A 370 -7.56 2.66 -13.47
C GLY A 370 -8.00 3.56 -12.30
N ARG A 371 -9.30 3.88 -12.27
CA ARG A 371 -9.89 4.85 -11.34
C ARG A 371 -9.94 4.33 -9.91
N GLU A 372 -10.25 3.05 -9.74
CA GLU A 372 -10.32 2.36 -8.44
C GLU A 372 -9.03 2.57 -7.63
N PHE A 373 -7.86 2.36 -8.25
CA PHE A 373 -6.56 2.48 -7.57
C PHE A 373 -5.93 3.88 -7.68
N LYS A 374 -6.68 4.92 -8.07
CA LYS A 374 -6.13 6.28 -8.20
C LYS A 374 -5.59 6.80 -6.84
N ASN A 375 -6.38 6.66 -5.79
CA ASN A 375 -6.01 7.13 -4.45
C ASN A 375 -4.91 6.26 -3.84
N THR A 376 -4.96 4.94 -4.06
CA THR A 376 -3.91 3.99 -3.70
C THR A 376 -2.55 4.41 -4.26
N ARG A 377 -2.48 4.60 -5.58
CA ARG A 377 -1.24 5.06 -6.24
C ARG A 377 -0.81 6.43 -5.73
N MET A 378 -1.75 7.35 -5.49
CA MET A 378 -1.43 8.67 -4.94
C MET A 378 -0.73 8.54 -3.58
N HIS A 379 -1.30 7.79 -2.64
CA HIS A 379 -0.74 7.59 -1.31
C HIS A 379 0.62 6.89 -1.35
N LEU A 380 0.77 5.85 -2.16
CA LEU A 380 2.03 5.10 -2.29
C LEU A 380 3.15 5.93 -2.95
N MET A 381 2.82 6.83 -3.88
CA MET A 381 3.81 7.63 -4.60
C MET A 381 4.06 9.02 -4.02
N LYS A 382 3.32 9.45 -2.97
CA LYS A 382 3.37 10.84 -2.48
C LYS A 382 4.76 11.24 -1.97
N ARG A 383 5.51 10.29 -1.39
CA ARG A 383 6.87 10.50 -0.85
C ARG A 383 7.97 10.38 -1.90
N MET A 384 7.64 9.92 -3.11
CA MET A 384 8.65 9.58 -4.11
C MET A 384 9.07 10.81 -4.91
N PRO A 385 10.40 11.08 -5.02
CA PRO A 385 10.92 12.17 -5.83
C PRO A 385 10.87 11.85 -7.33
N GLY A 386 10.98 12.90 -8.15
CA GLY A 386 10.97 12.80 -9.60
C GLY A 386 9.56 12.76 -10.21
N SER A 387 9.52 12.51 -11.52
CA SER A 387 8.28 12.51 -12.30
C SER A 387 7.66 11.11 -12.36
N SER A 388 6.34 11.00 -12.20
CA SER A 388 5.65 9.73 -12.46
C SER A 388 5.50 9.42 -13.96
N ALA A 389 5.63 10.44 -14.82
CA ALA A 389 5.41 10.33 -16.26
C ALA A 389 6.71 10.08 -17.04
N TRP A 390 7.82 10.65 -16.56
CA TRP A 390 9.11 10.66 -17.25
C TRP A 390 10.20 10.13 -16.34
N LYS A 391 10.95 9.11 -16.80
CA LYS A 391 11.96 8.43 -15.98
C LYS A 391 13.12 9.34 -15.58
N ASN A 392 13.56 10.21 -16.49
CA ASN A 392 14.74 11.06 -16.32
C ASN A 392 14.35 12.55 -16.25
N GLY A 393 13.19 12.87 -15.68
CA GLY A 393 12.65 14.23 -15.73
C GLY A 393 11.98 14.57 -17.06
N ARG A 394 11.28 15.70 -17.09
CA ARG A 394 10.60 16.15 -18.32
C ARG A 394 11.67 16.62 -19.31
N PRO A 395 11.65 16.18 -20.58
CA PRO A 395 12.54 16.73 -21.59
C PRO A 395 12.37 18.25 -21.67
N GLU A 396 13.48 19.00 -21.60
CA GLU A 396 13.47 20.44 -21.84
C GLU A 396 13.12 20.71 -23.32
N GLY A 397 12.25 21.70 -23.58
CA GLY A 397 11.88 22.10 -24.94
C GLY A 397 10.68 21.39 -25.59
N ARG A 398 9.75 20.78 -24.82
CA ARG A 398 8.46 20.25 -25.33
C ARG A 398 7.21 20.67 -24.58
#